data_AF-A0A917AFY0-F1
#
_entry.id   AF-A0A917AFY0-F1
#
_cell.length_a   1.000
_cell.length_b   1.000
_cell.length_c   1.000
_cell.angle_alpha   90.00
_cell.angle_beta   90.00
_cell.angle_gamma   90.00
#
_symmetry.space_group_name_H-M   'P 1'
#
loop_
_entity.id
_entity.type
_entity.pdbx_description
1 polymer ?
#
loop_
_entity_poly.entity_id
_entity_poly.type
_entity_poly.pdbx_seq_one_letter_code
_entity_poly.pdbx_strand_id
1 'polypeptide(L)'
;MRFTLAILVSLATSVGAKEICISHPYTTMPTAAHREIVSIFRGVAPTLKRFPSLETAVSNMTPELCLSDQMHNAHAYLDVDKNRIVISQRLNTSMQIGVLLHEIRHLEQLAIGACPSEDLAMKEYARATFAMEADASAISLLVAWNMANHGNDRVWAALSAWPTQKDIAVRFEEEMTKSGDLAAATTAAFDQWYRSPDRRESYYLSACHQYLDRIDESHALPRYNLLPEGFLEDLCVLPDGKGYSCSAPTRALREPATSSKN
;
A
#
# COMPACT_ATOMS: atom_id res chain seq x y z
N MET A 1 9.96 4.71 66.22
CA MET A 1 8.79 4.29 65.42
C MET A 1 9.16 4.37 63.95
N ARG A 2 9.01 3.26 63.22
CA ARG A 2 9.52 3.09 61.84
C ARG A 2 8.61 3.79 60.84
N PHE A 3 9.20 4.55 59.93
CA PHE A 3 8.55 5.04 58.71
C PHE A 3 8.35 3.88 57.73
N THR A 4 7.15 3.75 57.16
CA THR A 4 6.90 2.83 56.03
C THR A 4 6.31 3.66 54.90
N LEU A 5 7.18 4.01 53.95
CA LEU A 5 6.86 4.64 52.69
C LEU A 5 6.33 3.54 51.75
N ALA A 6 5.02 3.50 51.53
CA ALA A 6 4.41 2.62 50.54
C ALA A 6 4.59 3.23 49.15
N ILE A 7 5.63 2.80 48.43
CA ILE A 7 5.79 3.09 47.01
C ILE A 7 4.85 2.16 46.25
N LEU A 8 3.71 2.68 45.80
CA LEU A 8 2.92 2.06 44.73
C LEU A 8 3.73 2.19 43.44
N VAL A 9 4.52 1.16 43.13
CA VAL A 9 5.07 0.98 41.79
C VAL A 9 3.91 0.52 40.91
N SER A 10 3.27 1.48 40.25
CA SER A 10 2.42 1.19 39.09
C SER A 10 3.30 0.57 38.01
N LEU A 11 3.29 -0.76 37.92
CA LEU A 11 3.74 -1.46 36.72
C LEU A 11 2.82 -1.05 35.59
N ALA A 12 3.20 0.00 34.85
CA ALA A 12 2.65 0.27 33.54
C ALA A 12 3.08 -0.91 32.66
N THR A 13 2.24 -1.94 32.58
CA THR A 13 2.34 -2.92 31.50
C THR A 13 2.08 -2.14 30.22
N SER A 14 3.14 -1.81 29.49
CA SER A 14 3.02 -1.50 28.08
C SER A 14 2.41 -2.73 27.42
N VAL A 15 1.10 -2.72 27.22
CA VAL A 15 0.43 -3.68 26.35
C VAL A 15 0.96 -3.34 24.95
N GLY A 16 2.05 -3.99 24.57
CA GLY A 16 2.57 -3.89 23.21
C GLY A 16 1.46 -4.26 22.24
N ALA A 17 1.35 -3.53 21.13
CA ALA A 17 0.43 -3.84 20.05
C ALA A 17 0.50 -5.34 19.75
N LYS A 18 -0.63 -6.04 19.86
CA LYS A 18 -0.64 -7.49 19.74
C LYS A 18 -0.82 -7.86 18.27
N GLU A 19 0.28 -7.88 17.55
CA GLU A 19 0.31 -8.43 16.19
C GLU A 19 0.14 -9.95 16.24
N ILE A 20 -0.79 -10.48 15.44
CA ILE A 20 -0.99 -11.91 15.27
C ILE A 20 -0.70 -12.24 13.82
N CYS A 21 0.28 -13.09 13.58
CA CYS A 21 0.78 -13.40 12.25
C CYS A 21 0.60 -14.88 11.90
N ILE A 22 0.55 -15.14 10.60
CA ILE A 22 0.59 -16.49 10.02
C ILE A 22 1.53 -16.48 8.82
N SER A 23 2.43 -17.45 8.77
CA SER A 23 3.36 -17.63 7.67
C SER A 23 2.70 -18.39 6.50
N HIS A 24 3.24 -18.24 5.30
CA HIS A 24 2.86 -19.03 4.13
C HIS A 24 2.96 -20.56 4.46
N PRO A 25 2.01 -21.42 4.04
CA PRO A 25 0.96 -21.23 3.03
C PRO A 25 -0.40 -20.73 3.58
N TYR A 26 -0.40 -20.08 4.75
CA TYR A 26 -1.60 -19.48 5.36
C TYR A 26 -2.73 -20.49 5.65
N THR A 27 -2.39 -21.61 6.26
CA THR A 27 -3.35 -22.70 6.57
C THR A 27 -3.60 -22.92 8.06
N THR A 28 -2.72 -22.42 8.91
CA THR A 28 -2.76 -22.53 10.39
C THR A 28 -3.93 -21.75 11.00
N MET A 29 -4.75 -22.38 11.85
CA MET A 29 -5.98 -21.75 12.42
C MET A 29 -6.21 -21.96 13.93
N PRO A 30 -5.20 -21.78 14.81
CA PRO A 30 -5.33 -22.08 16.23
C PRO A 30 -6.26 -21.10 16.98
N THR A 31 -6.39 -19.86 16.51
CA THR A 31 -7.23 -18.84 17.17
C THR A 31 -8.21 -18.19 16.18
N ALA A 32 -9.15 -17.39 16.70
CA ALA A 32 -10.09 -16.62 15.87
C ALA A 32 -9.37 -15.67 14.91
N ALA A 33 -8.34 -14.96 15.38
CA ALA A 33 -7.54 -14.07 14.54
C ALA A 33 -6.81 -14.83 13.41
N HIS A 34 -6.29 -16.03 13.66
CA HIS A 34 -5.71 -16.85 12.60
C HIS A 34 -6.76 -17.25 11.56
N ARG A 35 -7.98 -17.65 11.99
CA ARG A 35 -9.09 -17.94 11.06
C ARG A 35 -9.49 -16.74 10.22
N GLU A 36 -9.45 -15.54 10.79
CA GLU A 36 -9.69 -14.29 10.07
C GLU A 36 -8.64 -14.05 8.99
N ILE A 37 -7.34 -14.16 9.31
CA ILE A 37 -6.28 -14.02 8.30
C ILE A 37 -6.43 -15.03 7.17
N VAL A 38 -6.69 -16.29 7.51
CA VAL A 38 -6.92 -17.32 6.48
C VAL A 38 -8.17 -17.02 5.65
N SER A 39 -9.23 -16.47 6.26
CA SER A 39 -10.43 -16.04 5.53
C SER A 39 -10.14 -14.89 4.57
N ILE A 40 -9.35 -13.90 4.99
CA ILE A 40 -8.92 -12.78 4.14
C ILE A 40 -8.14 -13.32 2.94
N PHE A 41 -7.10 -14.14 3.18
CA PHE A 41 -6.28 -14.69 2.09
C PHE A 41 -7.11 -15.60 1.15
N ARG A 42 -8.00 -16.43 1.68
CA ARG A 42 -8.92 -17.24 0.87
C ARG A 42 -9.85 -16.40 0.01
N GLY A 43 -10.19 -15.18 0.43
CA GLY A 43 -10.96 -14.24 -0.38
C GLY A 43 -10.20 -13.72 -1.60
N VAL A 44 -8.87 -13.65 -1.52
CA VAL A 44 -7.97 -13.14 -2.58
C VAL A 44 -7.45 -14.25 -3.49
N ALA A 45 -7.15 -15.43 -2.93
CA ALA A 45 -6.44 -16.52 -3.62
C ALA A 45 -7.06 -16.96 -4.97
N PRO A 46 -8.40 -17.09 -5.13
CA PRO A 46 -8.98 -17.43 -6.43
C PRO A 46 -8.72 -16.39 -7.51
N THR A 47 -8.62 -15.12 -7.12
CA THR A 47 -8.36 -14.00 -8.04
C THR A 47 -6.88 -13.92 -8.42
N LEU A 48 -5.95 -14.22 -7.49
CA LEU A 48 -4.51 -14.24 -7.80
C LEU A 48 -4.18 -15.19 -8.95
N LYS A 49 -4.87 -16.33 -9.06
CA LYS A 49 -4.72 -17.27 -10.18
C LYS A 49 -5.01 -16.67 -11.56
N ARG A 50 -5.74 -15.54 -11.63
CA ARG A 50 -6.03 -14.80 -12.86
C ARG A 50 -5.03 -13.68 -13.13
N PHE A 51 -4.13 -13.41 -12.18
CA PHE A 51 -3.11 -12.37 -12.21
C PHE A 51 -1.76 -12.98 -11.81
N PRO A 52 -1.12 -13.72 -12.73
CA PRO A 52 0.02 -14.59 -12.40
C PRO A 52 1.19 -13.85 -11.76
N SER A 53 1.42 -12.58 -12.08
CA SER A 53 2.53 -11.82 -11.50
C SER A 53 2.31 -11.53 -10.00
N LEU A 54 1.07 -11.21 -9.59
CA LEU A 54 0.70 -11.06 -8.17
C LEU A 54 0.76 -12.40 -7.43
N GLU A 55 0.29 -13.48 -8.05
CA GLU A 55 0.41 -14.83 -7.48
C GLU A 55 1.88 -15.23 -7.29
N THR A 56 2.72 -14.92 -8.28
CA THR A 56 4.17 -15.17 -8.25
C THR A 56 4.84 -14.37 -7.15
N ALA A 57 4.50 -13.08 -7.00
CA ALA A 57 5.03 -12.24 -5.93
C ALA A 57 4.74 -12.85 -4.55
N VAL A 58 3.49 -13.24 -4.27
CA VAL A 58 3.13 -13.87 -2.99
C VAL A 58 3.84 -15.21 -2.79
N SER A 59 3.94 -16.03 -3.84
CA SER A 59 4.51 -17.38 -3.75
C SER A 59 6.03 -17.38 -3.62
N ASN A 60 6.72 -16.41 -4.23
CA ASN A 60 8.18 -16.32 -4.18
C ASN A 60 8.67 -15.53 -2.97
N MET A 61 7.99 -14.45 -2.62
CA MET A 61 8.37 -13.62 -1.48
C MET A 61 7.88 -14.21 -0.15
N THR A 62 6.79 -14.98 -0.16
CA THR A 62 6.23 -15.68 1.02
C THR A 62 6.09 -14.79 2.27
N PRO A 63 5.48 -13.60 2.18
CA PRO A 63 5.39 -12.71 3.34
C PRO A 63 4.57 -13.34 4.46
N GLU A 64 4.83 -12.98 5.72
CA GLU A 64 3.84 -13.27 6.77
C GLU A 64 2.61 -12.38 6.58
N LEU A 65 1.42 -12.89 6.88
CA LEU A 65 0.21 -12.09 6.97
C LEU A 65 -0.12 -11.85 8.43
N CYS A 66 -0.23 -10.58 8.82
CA CYS A 66 -0.45 -10.18 10.20
C CYS A 66 -1.72 -9.35 10.34
N LEU A 67 -2.39 -9.50 11.48
CA LEU A 67 -3.44 -8.60 11.94
C LEU A 67 -2.95 -7.76 13.11
N SER A 68 -3.26 -6.47 13.08
CA SER A 68 -2.97 -5.53 14.17
C SER A 68 -4.21 -4.76 14.59
N ASP A 69 -4.40 -4.59 15.90
CA ASP A 69 -5.39 -3.70 16.50
C ASP A 69 -4.89 -2.26 16.67
N GLN A 70 -3.60 -2.04 16.46
CA GLN A 70 -2.94 -0.73 16.50
C GLN A 70 -2.37 -0.40 15.13
N MET A 71 -3.06 0.51 14.46
CA MET A 71 -2.55 1.19 13.28
C MET A 71 -2.87 2.67 13.46
N HIS A 72 -1.85 3.53 13.40
CA HIS A 72 -2.02 4.95 13.65
C HIS A 72 -2.90 5.58 12.58
N ASN A 73 -2.46 5.55 11.32
CA ASN A 73 -3.15 6.16 10.18
C ASN A 73 -3.20 5.26 8.93
N ALA A 74 -2.63 4.06 9.01
CA ALA A 74 -2.60 3.10 7.91
C ALA A 74 -3.72 2.05 8.07
N HIS A 75 -4.21 1.54 6.94
CA HIS A 75 -5.19 0.45 6.91
C HIS A 75 -4.52 -0.92 6.68
N ALA A 76 -3.40 -0.92 5.96
CA ALA A 76 -2.44 -1.99 5.88
C ALA A 76 -1.05 -1.37 5.59
N TYR A 77 0.01 -2.16 5.72
CA TYR A 77 1.34 -1.84 5.18
C TYR A 77 2.15 -3.10 4.94
N LEU A 78 3.06 -3.04 3.96
CA LEU A 78 4.17 -3.97 3.78
C LEU A 78 5.38 -3.52 4.62
N ASP A 79 5.78 -4.36 5.57
CA ASP A 79 7.05 -4.25 6.30
C ASP A 79 8.11 -5.03 5.52
N VAL A 80 8.93 -4.29 4.77
CA VAL A 80 9.93 -4.87 3.86
C VAL A 80 11.01 -5.63 4.65
N ASP A 81 11.46 -5.10 5.79
CA ASP A 81 12.57 -5.66 6.55
C ASP A 81 12.20 -6.99 7.22
N LYS A 82 10.97 -7.09 7.71
CA LYS A 82 10.44 -8.33 8.30
C LYS A 82 9.68 -9.21 7.31
N ASN A 83 9.57 -8.79 6.05
CA ASN A 83 8.83 -9.48 4.99
C ASN A 83 7.43 -9.90 5.45
N ARG A 84 6.60 -8.91 5.83
CA ARG A 84 5.24 -9.18 6.31
C ARG A 84 4.27 -8.09 5.87
N ILE A 85 3.03 -8.50 5.59
CA ILE A 85 1.92 -7.60 5.31
C ILE A 85 1.07 -7.52 6.57
N VAL A 86 0.93 -6.32 7.14
CA VAL A 86 0.16 -6.08 8.35
C VAL A 86 -1.15 -5.39 7.98
N ILE A 87 -2.28 -5.95 8.40
CA ILE A 87 -3.64 -5.49 8.08
C ILE A 87 -4.37 -5.07 9.37
N SER A 88 -5.13 -3.98 9.30
CA SER A 88 -5.93 -3.53 10.44
C SER A 88 -7.07 -4.49 10.76
N GLN A 89 -7.22 -4.84 12.04
CA GLN A 89 -8.41 -5.55 12.56
C GLN A 89 -9.66 -4.66 12.63
N ARG A 90 -9.51 -3.34 12.46
CA ARG A 90 -10.63 -2.39 12.57
C ARG A 90 -11.46 -2.29 11.29
N LEU A 91 -10.98 -2.90 10.21
CA LEU A 91 -11.63 -2.92 8.91
C LEU A 91 -12.59 -4.10 8.81
N ASN A 92 -13.68 -3.93 8.06
CA ASN A 92 -14.49 -5.08 7.68
C ASN A 92 -13.71 -5.96 6.68
N THR A 93 -14.10 -7.24 6.57
CA THR A 93 -13.37 -8.23 5.74
C THR A 93 -13.24 -7.83 4.27
N SER A 94 -14.25 -7.20 3.68
CA SER A 94 -14.17 -6.75 2.29
C SER A 94 -13.12 -5.67 2.10
N MET A 95 -13.01 -4.75 3.06
CA MET A 95 -11.97 -3.73 3.06
C MET A 95 -10.59 -4.32 3.38
N GLN A 96 -10.48 -5.28 4.31
CA GLN A 96 -9.24 -6.02 4.58
C GLN A 96 -8.70 -6.72 3.33
N ILE A 97 -9.58 -7.35 2.55
CA ILE A 97 -9.22 -7.92 1.26
C ILE A 97 -8.76 -6.84 0.28
N GLY A 98 -9.48 -5.73 0.17
CA GLY A 98 -9.12 -4.61 -0.71
C GLY A 98 -7.74 -4.03 -0.42
N VAL A 99 -7.42 -3.78 0.86
CA VAL A 99 -6.10 -3.27 1.24
C VAL A 99 -5.01 -4.34 1.12
N LEU A 100 -5.32 -5.63 1.32
CA LEU A 100 -4.36 -6.70 1.02
C LEU A 100 -4.00 -6.72 -0.47
N LEU A 101 -4.93 -6.46 -1.40
CA LEU A 101 -4.61 -6.36 -2.83
C LEU A 101 -3.62 -5.21 -3.12
N HIS A 102 -3.78 -4.08 -2.44
CA HIS A 102 -2.85 -2.95 -2.51
C HIS A 102 -1.45 -3.37 -2.02
N GLU A 103 -1.35 -4.00 -0.86
CA GLU A 103 -0.06 -4.45 -0.30
C GLU A 103 0.59 -5.58 -1.12
N ILE A 104 -0.19 -6.47 -1.74
CA ILE A 104 0.35 -7.49 -2.66
C ILE A 104 0.97 -6.81 -3.89
N ARG A 105 0.41 -5.68 -4.36
CA ARG A 105 1.06 -4.92 -5.44
C ARG A 105 2.37 -4.30 -4.97
N HIS A 106 2.47 -3.78 -3.75
CA HIS A 106 3.76 -3.35 -3.20
C HIS A 106 4.77 -4.50 -3.08
N LEU A 107 4.31 -5.70 -2.73
CA LEU A 107 5.16 -6.90 -2.69
C LEU A 107 5.71 -7.25 -4.08
N GLU A 108 4.88 -7.13 -5.13
CA GLU A 108 5.30 -7.31 -6.52
C GLU A 108 6.28 -6.23 -6.96
N GLN A 109 6.00 -4.95 -6.66
CA GLN A 109 6.90 -3.82 -6.93
C GLN A 109 8.28 -4.04 -6.29
N LEU A 110 8.32 -4.57 -5.06
CA LEU A 110 9.56 -4.96 -4.39
C LEU A 110 10.28 -6.09 -5.16
N ALA A 111 9.54 -7.13 -5.58
CA ALA A 111 10.11 -8.27 -6.31
C ALA A 111 10.72 -7.89 -7.66
N ILE A 112 10.21 -6.84 -8.32
CA ILE A 112 10.76 -6.32 -9.58
C ILE A 112 11.79 -5.20 -9.38
N GLY A 113 12.12 -4.84 -8.13
CA GLY A 113 13.14 -3.84 -7.82
C GLY A 113 12.69 -2.38 -8.00
N ALA A 114 11.38 -2.10 -7.93
CA ALA A 114 10.85 -0.75 -8.08
C ALA A 114 10.95 0.11 -6.80
N CYS A 115 11.47 -0.43 -5.69
CA CYS A 115 11.66 0.36 -4.47
C CYS A 115 12.63 1.54 -4.71
N PRO A 116 12.29 2.76 -4.25
CA PRO A 116 13.13 3.92 -4.50
C PRO A 116 14.44 3.77 -3.72
N SER A 117 15.56 4.00 -4.39
CA SER A 117 16.88 3.93 -3.79
C SER A 117 17.19 5.18 -2.96
N GLU A 118 17.97 5.01 -1.90
CA GLU A 118 18.46 6.09 -1.01
C GLU A 118 19.42 7.05 -1.71
N ASP A 119 19.94 6.68 -2.90
CA ASP A 119 20.82 7.54 -3.69
C ASP A 119 20.08 8.63 -4.48
N LEU A 120 18.75 8.57 -4.53
CA LEU A 120 17.91 9.60 -5.13
C LEU A 120 17.92 10.88 -4.28
N ALA A 121 17.78 12.02 -4.96
CA ALA A 121 17.39 13.24 -4.26
C ALA A 121 16.02 13.02 -3.58
N MET A 122 15.81 13.56 -2.38
CA MET A 122 14.55 13.40 -1.61
C MET A 122 13.29 13.68 -2.44
N LYS A 123 13.33 14.70 -3.31
CA LYS A 123 12.21 15.01 -4.22
C LYS A 123 11.94 13.89 -5.23
N GLU A 124 12.99 13.25 -5.74
CA GLU A 124 12.90 12.15 -6.69
C GLU A 124 12.47 10.86 -5.99
N TYR A 125 12.94 10.63 -4.75
CA TYR A 125 12.42 9.59 -3.86
C TYR A 125 10.91 9.74 -3.68
N ALA A 126 10.43 10.95 -3.32
CA ALA A 126 9.00 11.22 -3.18
C ALA A 126 8.22 11.02 -4.49
N ARG A 127 8.79 11.40 -5.64
CA ARG A 127 8.16 11.14 -6.96
C ARG A 127 8.02 9.64 -7.24
N ALA A 128 9.03 8.85 -6.92
CA ALA A 128 8.99 7.40 -7.06
C ALA A 128 7.91 6.79 -6.14
N THR A 129 7.88 7.20 -4.86
CA THR A 129 6.83 6.78 -3.91
C THR A 129 5.43 7.10 -4.44
N PHE A 130 5.22 8.29 -5.01
CA PHE A 130 3.90 8.65 -5.55
C PHE A 130 3.47 7.74 -6.69
N ALA A 131 4.39 7.41 -7.59
CA ALA A 131 4.12 6.52 -8.70
C ALA A 131 3.77 5.11 -8.19
N MET A 132 4.52 4.59 -7.21
CA MET A 132 4.25 3.29 -6.60
C MET A 132 2.87 3.23 -5.92
N GLU A 133 2.49 4.28 -5.20
CA GLU A 133 1.20 4.36 -4.50
C GLU A 133 0.02 4.55 -5.46
N ALA A 134 0.21 5.34 -6.52
CA ALA A 134 -0.76 5.50 -7.60
C ALA A 134 -0.99 4.17 -8.34
N ASP A 135 0.09 3.45 -8.65
CA ASP A 135 0.04 2.12 -9.26
C ASP A 135 -0.63 1.09 -8.35
N ALA A 136 -0.24 1.00 -7.08
CA ALA A 136 -0.87 0.09 -6.12
C ALA A 136 -2.37 0.36 -5.94
N SER A 137 -2.77 1.63 -5.89
CA SER A 137 -4.18 2.03 -5.86
C SER A 137 -4.92 1.62 -7.14
N ALA A 138 -4.34 1.85 -8.32
CA ALA A 138 -4.95 1.51 -9.60
C ALA A 138 -5.09 -0.02 -9.79
N ILE A 139 -4.05 -0.79 -9.45
CA ILE A 139 -4.07 -2.25 -9.56
C ILE A 139 -5.03 -2.88 -8.56
N SER A 140 -5.12 -2.38 -7.32
CA SER A 140 -6.10 -2.91 -6.36
C SER A 140 -7.55 -2.73 -6.83
N LEU A 141 -7.86 -1.59 -7.47
CA LEU A 141 -9.17 -1.33 -8.11
C LEU A 141 -9.41 -2.25 -9.31
N LEU A 142 -8.41 -2.44 -10.17
CA LEU A 142 -8.52 -3.38 -11.30
C LEU A 142 -8.83 -4.79 -10.83
N VAL A 143 -8.14 -5.26 -9.80
CA VAL A 143 -8.34 -6.61 -9.26
C VAL A 143 -9.71 -6.72 -8.60
N ALA A 144 -10.13 -5.70 -7.84
CA ALA A 144 -11.46 -5.66 -7.24
C ALA A 144 -12.59 -5.60 -8.29
N TRP A 145 -12.41 -4.87 -9.39
CA TRP A 145 -13.33 -4.85 -10.53
C TRP A 145 -13.42 -6.24 -11.19
N ASN A 146 -12.27 -6.91 -11.38
CA ASN A 146 -12.24 -8.29 -11.86
C ASN A 146 -13.01 -9.22 -10.91
N MET A 147 -12.87 -9.07 -9.59
CA MET A 147 -13.62 -9.84 -8.59
C MET A 147 -15.12 -9.62 -8.72
N ALA A 148 -15.57 -8.38 -8.91
CA ALA A 148 -16.99 -8.06 -9.10
C ALA A 148 -17.57 -8.77 -10.34
N ASN A 149 -16.85 -8.74 -11.46
CA ASN A 149 -17.25 -9.43 -12.70
C ASN A 149 -17.24 -10.96 -12.60
N HIS A 150 -16.69 -11.52 -11.52
CA HIS A 150 -16.66 -12.96 -11.24
C HIS A 150 -17.45 -13.33 -9.97
N GLY A 151 -18.42 -12.49 -9.58
CA GLY A 151 -19.40 -12.80 -8.52
C GLY A 151 -18.98 -12.43 -7.10
N ASN A 152 -17.90 -11.66 -6.93
CA ASN A 152 -17.50 -11.10 -5.63
C ASN A 152 -17.38 -9.58 -5.71
N ASP A 153 -18.53 -8.91 -5.70
CA ASP A 153 -18.68 -7.45 -5.78
C ASP A 153 -18.33 -6.69 -4.49
N ARG A 154 -18.33 -7.38 -3.36
CA ARG A 154 -18.16 -6.76 -2.03
C ARG A 154 -16.85 -6.01 -1.86
N VAL A 155 -15.77 -6.49 -2.48
CA VAL A 155 -14.45 -5.86 -2.42
C VAL A 155 -14.45 -4.56 -3.24
N TRP A 156 -15.01 -4.59 -4.45
CA TRP A 156 -15.22 -3.39 -5.25
C TRP A 156 -16.08 -2.36 -4.51
N ALA A 157 -17.20 -2.80 -3.93
CA ALA A 157 -18.09 -1.93 -3.15
C ALA A 157 -17.39 -1.30 -1.94
N ALA A 158 -16.50 -2.03 -1.27
CA ALA A 158 -15.72 -1.50 -0.15
C ALA A 158 -14.70 -0.44 -0.59
N LEU A 159 -13.92 -0.72 -1.64
CA LEU A 159 -12.91 0.21 -2.16
C LEU A 159 -13.54 1.46 -2.80
N SER A 160 -14.63 1.29 -3.58
CA SER A 160 -15.31 2.42 -4.23
C SER A 160 -16.04 3.34 -3.25
N ALA A 161 -16.39 2.83 -2.06
CA ALA A 161 -16.94 3.63 -0.97
C ALA A 161 -15.88 4.28 -0.07
N TRP A 162 -14.59 3.93 -0.21
CA TRP A 162 -13.54 4.39 0.69
C TRP A 162 -13.27 5.89 0.51
N PRO A 163 -13.52 6.76 1.53
CA PRO A 163 -13.52 8.20 1.31
C PRO A 163 -12.23 8.79 0.72
N THR A 164 -11.07 8.24 1.04
CA THR A 164 -9.78 8.76 0.58
C THR A 164 -9.36 8.25 -0.81
N GLN A 165 -10.08 7.28 -1.39
CA GLN A 165 -9.81 6.74 -2.73
C GLN A 165 -11.04 6.67 -3.65
N LYS A 166 -12.22 7.06 -3.16
CA LYS A 166 -13.47 7.03 -3.91
C LYS A 166 -13.38 7.75 -5.25
N ASP A 167 -12.68 8.88 -5.32
CA ASP A 167 -12.48 9.62 -6.56
C ASP A 167 -11.72 8.81 -7.62
N ILE A 168 -10.74 8.02 -7.19
CA ILE A 168 -9.97 7.11 -8.06
C ILE A 168 -10.88 6.00 -8.60
N ALA A 169 -11.67 5.37 -7.71
CA ALA A 169 -12.59 4.30 -8.07
C ALA A 169 -13.67 4.78 -9.07
N VAL A 170 -14.24 5.96 -8.85
CA VAL A 170 -15.18 6.59 -9.78
C VAL A 170 -14.54 6.75 -11.16
N ARG A 171 -13.30 7.26 -11.20
CA ARG A 171 -12.62 7.48 -12.48
C ARG A 171 -12.30 6.18 -13.22
N PHE A 172 -11.93 5.13 -12.48
CA PHE A 172 -11.72 3.80 -13.03
C PHE A 172 -13.01 3.25 -13.66
N GLU A 173 -14.13 3.32 -12.93
CA GLU A 173 -15.43 2.81 -13.37
C GLU A 173 -15.99 3.55 -14.58
N GLU A 174 -15.84 4.88 -14.62
CA GLU A 174 -16.21 5.70 -15.78
C GLU A 174 -15.49 5.23 -17.05
N GLU A 175 -14.18 4.99 -16.97
CA GLU A 175 -13.40 4.57 -18.13
C GLU A 175 -13.71 3.11 -18.51
N MET A 176 -13.89 2.21 -17.55
CA MET A 176 -14.36 0.84 -17.81
C MET A 176 -15.73 0.83 -18.52
N THR A 177 -16.65 1.68 -18.08
CA THR A 177 -18.00 1.80 -18.69
C THR A 177 -17.91 2.35 -20.11
N LYS A 178 -16.98 3.27 -20.35
CA LYS A 178 -16.81 3.96 -21.64
C LYS A 178 -16.11 3.09 -22.69
N SER A 179 -15.01 2.43 -22.33
CA SER A 179 -14.14 1.74 -23.29
C SER A 179 -14.12 0.22 -23.12
N GLY A 180 -14.44 -0.29 -21.93
CA GLY A 180 -14.23 -1.70 -21.58
C GLY A 180 -12.74 -2.10 -21.52
N ASP A 181 -11.82 -1.14 -21.60
CA ASP A 181 -10.38 -1.38 -21.64
C ASP A 181 -9.76 -1.21 -20.25
N LEU A 182 -9.24 -2.33 -19.72
CA LEU A 182 -8.57 -2.37 -18.42
C LEU A 182 -7.32 -1.49 -18.36
N ALA A 183 -6.53 -1.40 -19.43
CA ALA A 183 -5.32 -0.58 -19.45
C ALA A 183 -5.69 0.91 -19.42
N ALA A 184 -6.73 1.30 -20.16
CA ALA A 184 -7.24 2.66 -20.15
C ALA A 184 -7.83 3.04 -18.78
N ALA A 185 -8.60 2.15 -18.15
CA ALA A 185 -9.16 2.41 -16.83
C ALA A 185 -8.08 2.49 -15.72
N THR A 186 -7.06 1.64 -15.80
CA THR A 186 -5.91 1.67 -14.88
C THR A 186 -5.11 2.96 -15.04
N THR A 187 -4.86 3.39 -16.29
CA THR A 187 -4.27 4.69 -16.61
C THR A 187 -5.08 5.83 -15.97
N ALA A 188 -6.40 5.81 -16.13
CA ALA A 188 -7.27 6.86 -15.61
C ALA A 188 -7.28 6.90 -14.07
N ALA A 189 -7.23 5.74 -13.40
CA ALA A 189 -7.09 5.64 -11.95
C ALA A 189 -5.73 6.15 -11.46
N PHE A 190 -4.64 5.73 -12.10
CA PHE A 190 -3.29 6.20 -11.79
C PHE A 190 -3.23 7.74 -11.86
N ASP A 191 -3.72 8.33 -12.95
CA ASP A 191 -3.73 9.79 -13.13
C ASP A 191 -4.60 10.49 -12.09
N GLN A 192 -5.75 9.90 -11.72
CA GLN A 192 -6.66 10.45 -10.72
C GLN A 192 -6.02 10.47 -9.33
N TRP A 193 -5.13 9.53 -9.02
CA TRP A 193 -4.39 9.53 -7.75
C TRP A 193 -3.68 10.88 -7.52
N TYR A 194 -3.07 11.44 -8.57
CA TYR A 194 -2.34 12.71 -8.50
C TYR A 194 -3.22 13.96 -8.40
N ARG A 195 -4.54 13.84 -8.62
CA ARG A 195 -5.44 15.00 -8.66
C ARG A 195 -5.76 15.54 -7.27
N SER A 196 -5.58 14.76 -6.21
CA SER A 196 -5.79 15.20 -4.83
C SER A 196 -4.54 15.92 -4.28
N PRO A 197 -4.61 17.24 -3.96
CA PRO A 197 -3.52 17.94 -3.31
C PRO A 197 -3.22 17.37 -1.92
N ASP A 198 -4.24 17.10 -1.12
CA ASP A 198 -4.12 16.58 0.24
C ASP A 198 -3.42 15.22 0.27
N ARG A 199 -3.77 14.34 -0.68
CA ARG A 199 -3.09 13.04 -0.84
C ARG A 199 -1.61 13.23 -1.14
N ARG A 200 -1.29 14.08 -2.12
CA ARG A 200 0.11 14.36 -2.49
C ARG A 200 0.90 14.98 -1.35
N GLU A 201 0.31 15.91 -0.60
CA GLU A 201 1.00 16.52 0.56
C GLU A 201 1.25 15.49 1.66
N SER A 202 0.24 14.70 2.02
CA SER A 202 0.37 13.64 3.04
C SER A 202 1.46 12.63 2.66
N TYR A 203 1.46 12.15 1.41
CA TYR A 203 2.48 11.21 0.94
C TYR A 203 3.84 11.87 0.77
N TYR A 204 3.92 13.15 0.43
CA TYR A 204 5.19 13.88 0.35
C TYR A 204 5.88 13.89 1.72
N LEU A 205 5.15 14.32 2.77
CA LEU A 205 5.69 14.38 4.12
C LEU A 205 6.11 12.99 4.62
N SER A 206 5.28 11.98 4.36
CA SER A 206 5.61 10.59 4.72
C SER A 206 6.86 10.08 4.01
N ALA A 207 6.98 10.31 2.70
CA ALA A 207 8.14 9.88 1.92
C ALA A 207 9.43 10.61 2.36
N CYS A 208 9.34 11.91 2.68
CA CYS A 208 10.46 12.67 3.19
C CYS A 208 10.93 12.18 4.56
N HIS A 209 10.01 11.88 5.49
CA HIS A 209 10.37 11.30 6.78
C HIS A 209 11.02 9.93 6.60
N GLN A 210 10.41 9.04 5.81
CA GLN A 210 10.98 7.73 5.53
C GLN A 210 12.37 7.80 4.89
N TYR A 211 12.59 8.74 3.97
CA TYR A 211 13.90 8.97 3.38
C TYR A 211 14.93 9.38 4.43
N LEU A 212 14.58 10.32 5.32
CA LEU A 212 15.48 10.76 6.38
C LEU A 212 15.81 9.64 7.38
N ASP A 213 14.81 8.87 7.79
CA ASP A 213 14.99 7.72 8.69
C ASP A 213 15.96 6.70 8.06
N ARG A 214 15.77 6.36 6.77
CA ARG A 214 16.65 5.43 6.04
C ARG A 214 18.09 5.94 5.93
N ILE A 215 18.27 7.22 5.61
CA ILE A 215 19.61 7.83 5.52
C ILE A 215 20.32 7.84 6.87
N ASP A 216 19.58 8.09 7.96
CA ASP A 216 20.11 8.03 9.32
C ASP A 216 20.53 6.59 9.69
N GLU A 217 19.65 5.62 9.45
CA GLU A 217 19.91 4.19 9.71
C GLU A 217 21.08 3.64 8.88
N SER A 218 21.19 4.00 7.61
CA SER A 218 22.24 3.53 6.72
C SER A 218 23.55 4.30 6.87
N HIS A 219 23.54 5.43 7.59
CA HIS A 219 24.63 6.41 7.67
C HIS A 219 25.16 6.81 6.28
N ALA A 220 24.31 6.77 5.25
CA ALA A 220 24.70 7.05 3.89
C ALA A 220 25.00 8.54 3.70
N LEU A 221 25.99 8.85 2.86
CA LEU A 221 26.19 10.22 2.39
C LEU A 221 25.07 10.57 1.40
N PRO A 222 24.38 11.72 1.57
CA PRO A 222 23.33 12.13 0.65
C PRO A 222 23.83 12.17 -0.79
N ARG A 223 23.06 11.56 -1.69
CA ARG A 223 23.22 11.66 -3.14
C ARG A 223 22.01 12.37 -3.74
N TYR A 224 22.18 12.84 -4.96
CA TYR A 224 21.18 13.68 -5.64
C TYR A 224 20.85 13.14 -7.02
N ASN A 225 20.82 11.82 -7.15
CA ASN A 225 20.49 11.18 -8.42
C ASN A 225 19.03 11.49 -8.79
N LEU A 226 18.80 11.56 -10.10
CA LEU A 226 17.47 11.67 -10.66
C LEU A 226 16.81 10.30 -10.73
N LEU A 227 15.48 10.27 -10.71
CA LEU A 227 14.74 9.06 -11.02
C LEU A 227 15.12 8.57 -12.43
N PRO A 228 15.44 7.28 -12.62
CA PRO A 228 15.78 6.75 -13.94
C PRO A 228 14.66 6.99 -14.95
N GLU A 229 15.01 7.30 -16.20
CA GLU A 229 14.03 7.64 -17.25
C GLU A 229 13.01 6.51 -17.51
N GLY A 230 13.42 5.24 -17.35
CA GLY A 230 12.57 4.05 -17.55
C GLY A 230 11.76 3.58 -16.33
N PHE A 231 11.84 4.30 -15.20
CA PHE A 231 11.22 3.84 -13.95
C PHE A 231 9.71 3.62 -14.07
N LEU A 232 9.01 4.51 -14.78
CA LEU A 232 7.56 4.42 -14.93
C LEU A 232 7.16 3.30 -15.89
N GLU A 233 7.93 3.09 -16.95
CA GLU A 233 7.72 2.03 -17.92
C GLU A 233 7.87 0.64 -17.28
N ASP A 234 8.86 0.48 -16.40
CA ASP A 234 9.09 -0.76 -15.67
C ASP A 234 8.03 -0.99 -14.58
N LEU A 235 7.56 0.09 -13.94
CA LEU A 235 6.53 0.04 -12.91
C LEU A 235 5.14 -0.26 -13.49
N CYS A 236 4.76 0.41 -14.58
CA CYS A 236 3.38 0.48 -15.05
C CYS A 236 3.01 -0.63 -16.01
N VAL A 237 3.14 -1.85 -15.48
CA VAL A 237 2.77 -3.10 -16.13
C VAL A 237 1.62 -3.74 -15.35
N LEU A 238 0.54 -4.04 -16.06
CA LEU A 238 -0.60 -4.78 -15.54
C LEU A 238 -0.17 -6.19 -15.11
N PRO A 239 -0.90 -6.84 -14.19
CA PRO A 239 -0.54 -8.18 -13.75
C PRO A 239 -0.64 -9.30 -14.81
N ASP A 240 -1.18 -9.00 -16.01
CA ASP A 240 -1.16 -9.87 -17.20
C ASP A 240 0.04 -9.61 -18.13
N GLY A 241 0.93 -8.69 -17.75
CA GLY A 241 2.15 -8.32 -18.48
C GLY A 241 1.98 -7.18 -19.49
N LYS A 242 0.77 -6.64 -19.69
CA LYS A 242 0.56 -5.50 -20.60
C LYS A 242 0.92 -4.18 -19.93
N GLY A 243 1.63 -3.30 -20.64
CA GLY A 243 1.85 -1.93 -20.17
C GLY A 243 0.55 -1.12 -20.15
N TYR A 244 0.45 -0.18 -19.21
CA TYR A 244 -0.55 0.89 -19.23
C TYR A 244 0.16 2.25 -19.18
N SER A 245 -0.51 3.31 -19.64
CA SER A 245 0.12 4.64 -19.64
C SER A 245 0.09 5.18 -18.22
N CYS A 246 1.25 5.53 -17.69
CA CYS A 246 1.33 6.24 -16.44
C CYS A 246 2.31 7.40 -16.60
N SER A 247 1.90 8.57 -16.15
CA SER A 247 2.76 9.75 -16.21
C SER A 247 2.57 10.56 -14.94
N ALA A 248 3.67 10.82 -14.24
CA ALA A 248 3.62 11.80 -13.16
C ALA A 248 3.35 13.18 -13.79
N PRO A 249 2.43 14.00 -13.25
CA PRO A 249 2.21 15.34 -13.77
C PRO A 249 3.51 16.14 -13.80
N THR A 250 3.83 16.73 -14.96
CA THR A 250 5.03 17.56 -15.16
C THR A 250 5.05 18.83 -14.29
N ARG A 251 3.90 19.23 -13.75
CA ARG A 251 3.81 20.37 -12.83
C ARG A 251 4.37 19.94 -11.48
N ALA A 252 5.61 20.36 -11.23
CA ALA A 252 6.37 20.18 -10.00
C ALA A 252 5.45 20.05 -8.79
N LEU A 253 5.70 19.02 -7.98
CA LEU A 253 5.39 19.00 -6.54
C LEU A 253 5.57 20.45 -6.06
N ARG A 254 4.46 21.19 -5.89
CA ARG A 254 4.56 22.54 -5.36
C ARG A 254 5.09 22.32 -3.97
N GLU A 255 6.27 22.87 -3.69
CA GLU A 255 6.69 23.06 -2.31
C GLU A 255 5.49 23.66 -1.56
N PRO A 256 5.18 23.15 -0.35
CA PRO A 256 4.07 23.68 0.42
C PRO A 256 4.22 25.19 0.47
N ALA A 257 3.16 25.91 0.11
CA ALA A 257 3.19 27.35 -0.01
C ALA A 257 3.76 27.92 1.28
N THR A 258 4.89 28.61 1.19
CA THR A 258 5.40 29.38 2.31
C THR A 258 4.30 30.33 2.72
N SER A 259 3.79 30.14 3.94
CA SER A 259 2.84 31.06 4.55
C SER A 259 3.46 32.45 4.48
N SER A 260 2.96 33.28 3.56
CA SER A 260 3.24 34.70 3.57
C SER A 260 2.63 35.22 4.86
N LYS A 261 3.47 35.49 5.86
CA LYS A 261 3.09 36.33 6.99
C LYS A 261 2.66 37.67 6.42
N ASN A 262 1.36 37.94 6.47
CA ASN A 262 0.80 39.30 6.52
C ASN A 262 0.47 39.60 7.97
#